data_AF-B4CTX3-F1
#
_entry.id   AF-B4CTX3-F1
#
_cell.length_a   1.000
_cell.length_b   1.000
_cell.length_c   1.000
_cell.angle_alpha   90.00
_cell.angle_beta   90.00
_cell.angle_gamma   90.00
#
_symmetry.space_group_name_H-M   'P 1'
#
loop_
_entity.id
_entity.type
_entity.pdbx_description
1 polymer ?
#
loop_
_entity_poly.entity_id
_entity_poly.type
_entity_poly.pdbx_seq_one_letter_code
_entity_poly.pdbx_strand_id
1 'polypeptide(L)'
;MQVVNPSITWICHTTLVTGVGPIKHGVLFNGLLVREGNDQPPIIEPWHDKSELVHVPTIYDVAHQAGLKTGQVDWVAILNSGTIDYEFLEVPKPTGAIPRELVAKGVLTENDLRNFIHGKSPAWRDMMWNQAAIHILTQHRPNLMLMHYLNTDALNHADGPGSMASYAGYALVDYQIRDLLAAIDAAGMKDKTTVIITTDHGFKKVKTGIWPNVALRKAGLIEAQGATVKKCDAYVVPEGGLAFVYVTDPTKRAALLPKLKEICAGLEGVDKVIDGTNAHSIDIPTPAENQGTGDLILTAKAGYAFQAKVDGDAANGDPKGYYGTHGYLAGDPELDGVFIAAGYGIKPGTKLGQIHNRDVAPTIAELLGLSLPNVEGHALKEILAP
;
A
#
# COMPACT_ATOMS: atom_id res chain seq x y z
N MET A 1 -15.67 2.37 -0.53
CA MET A 1 -15.17 1.46 0.52
C MET A 1 -14.20 2.27 1.34
N GLN A 2 -14.54 2.55 2.59
CA GLN A 2 -13.67 3.33 3.45
C GLN A 2 -12.41 2.51 3.76
N VAL A 3 -11.26 3.14 3.59
CA VAL A 3 -9.95 2.53 3.82
C VAL A 3 -9.42 2.92 5.20
N VAL A 4 -8.35 2.27 5.66
CA VAL A 4 -7.70 2.59 6.94
C VAL A 4 -6.75 3.78 6.80
N ASN A 5 -6.35 4.34 7.94
CA ASN A 5 -5.18 5.21 8.01
C ASN A 5 -3.90 4.40 8.25
N PRO A 6 -2.73 4.89 7.85
CA PRO A 6 -2.55 5.77 6.70
C PRO A 6 -3.12 5.13 5.43
N SER A 7 -3.74 5.93 4.55
CA SER A 7 -4.27 5.46 3.26
C SER A 7 -3.16 5.24 2.23
N ILE A 8 -2.26 4.31 2.55
CA ILE A 8 -1.03 3.98 1.83
C ILE A 8 -1.06 2.50 1.45
N THR A 9 -0.45 2.18 0.31
CA THR A 9 -0.54 0.88 -0.38
C THR A 9 -0.40 -0.33 0.55
N TRP A 10 0.74 -0.50 1.22
CA TRP A 10 1.02 -1.73 2.00
C TRP A 10 0.14 -1.84 3.24
N ILE A 11 -0.21 -0.71 3.85
CA ILE A 11 -1.10 -0.64 5.03
C ILE A 11 -2.47 -1.17 4.62
N CYS A 12 -3.03 -0.60 3.55
CA CYS A 12 -4.37 -0.94 3.10
C CYS A 12 -4.43 -2.34 2.48
N HIS A 13 -3.42 -2.78 1.73
CA HIS A 13 -3.29 -4.17 1.26
C HIS A 13 -3.24 -5.16 2.42
N THR A 14 -2.51 -4.84 3.49
CA THR A 14 -2.45 -5.69 4.69
C THR A 14 -3.81 -5.77 5.37
N THR A 15 -4.55 -4.65 5.46
CA THR A 15 -5.93 -4.67 5.95
C THR A 15 -6.84 -5.58 5.11
N LEU A 16 -6.75 -5.53 3.77
CA LEU A 16 -7.57 -6.34 2.86
C LEU A 16 -7.42 -7.85 3.10
N VAL A 17 -6.26 -8.31 3.59
CA VAL A 17 -5.96 -9.73 3.84
C VAL A 17 -5.97 -10.11 5.32
N THR A 18 -6.14 -9.17 6.25
CA THR A 18 -6.18 -9.44 7.70
C THR A 18 -7.52 -9.11 8.34
N GLY A 19 -8.29 -8.19 7.75
CA GLY A 19 -9.56 -7.72 8.29
C GLY A 19 -9.43 -6.85 9.54
N VAL A 20 -8.23 -6.34 9.82
CA VAL A 20 -7.92 -5.44 10.95
C VAL A 20 -7.15 -4.22 10.46
N GLY A 21 -7.11 -3.14 11.24
CA GLY A 21 -6.31 -1.95 10.95
C GLY A 21 -4.86 -2.01 11.45
N PRO A 22 -4.08 -0.92 11.26
CA PRO A 22 -2.64 -0.90 11.55
C PRO A 22 -2.30 -1.01 13.03
N ILE A 23 -3.22 -0.66 13.93
CA ILE A 23 -3.03 -0.86 15.37
C ILE A 23 -2.77 -2.34 15.67
N LYS A 24 -3.44 -3.25 14.93
CA LYS A 24 -3.27 -4.69 15.09
C LYS A 24 -2.22 -5.27 14.14
N HIS A 25 -2.29 -4.95 12.83
CA HIS A 25 -1.40 -5.60 11.87
C HIS A 25 0.03 -5.04 11.82
N GLY A 26 0.27 -3.83 12.33
CA GLY A 26 1.62 -3.26 12.50
C GLY A 26 2.21 -2.51 11.29
N VAL A 27 1.78 -2.80 10.07
CA VAL A 27 2.26 -2.09 8.87
C VAL A 27 1.86 -0.60 8.88
N LEU A 28 2.82 0.30 8.67
CA LEU A 28 2.63 1.77 8.61
C LEU A 28 3.26 2.46 7.40
N PHE A 29 4.07 1.74 6.63
CA PHE A 29 4.80 2.23 5.47
C PHE A 29 4.77 1.18 4.37
N ASN A 30 5.17 1.57 3.16
CA ASN A 30 5.56 0.63 2.11
C ASN A 30 6.95 0.00 2.43
N GLY A 31 7.09 -0.55 3.64
CA GLY A 31 8.31 -1.14 4.19
C GLY A 31 8.37 -1.06 5.72
N LEU A 32 9.53 -1.39 6.29
CA LEU A 32 9.84 -1.25 7.70
C LEU A 32 10.55 0.08 7.97
N LEU A 33 10.10 0.84 8.96
CA LEU A 33 10.88 1.99 9.45
C LEU A 33 12.09 1.50 10.25
N VAL A 34 13.29 1.83 9.78
CA VAL A 34 14.57 1.52 10.43
C VAL A 34 15.23 2.81 10.90
N ARG A 35 15.68 2.85 12.16
CA ARG A 35 16.43 3.98 12.71
C ARG A 35 17.93 3.77 12.54
N GLU A 36 18.62 4.71 11.90
CA GLU A 36 20.06 4.67 11.66
C GLU A 36 20.87 5.40 12.75
N GLY A 37 20.60 5.09 14.02
CA GLY A 37 21.23 5.75 15.16
C GLY A 37 20.54 7.04 15.60
N ASN A 38 21.27 7.90 16.32
CA ASN A 38 20.71 9.05 17.04
C ASN A 38 20.84 10.38 16.28
N ASP A 39 21.43 10.39 15.09
CA ASP A 39 21.66 11.63 14.34
C ASP A 39 21.49 11.49 12.82
N GLN A 40 20.90 10.40 12.36
CA GLN A 40 20.57 10.15 10.96
C GLN A 40 19.05 10.07 10.75
N PRO A 41 18.55 10.39 9.54
CA PRO A 41 17.17 10.14 9.18
C PRO A 41 16.80 8.67 9.39
N PRO A 42 15.58 8.34 9.82
CA PRO A 42 15.09 6.99 9.64
C PRO A 42 14.88 6.69 8.15
N ILE A 43 15.02 5.43 7.77
CA ILE A 43 14.82 4.93 6.40
C ILE A 43 13.66 3.94 6.36
N ILE A 44 13.07 3.77 5.18
CA ILE A 44 12.04 2.76 4.94
C ILE A 44 12.67 1.63 4.13
N GLU A 45 12.73 0.43 4.72
CA GLU A 45 13.27 -0.76 4.09
C GLU A 45 12.13 -1.67 3.60
N PRO A 46 11.84 -1.74 2.29
CA PRO A 46 10.74 -2.53 1.78
C PRO A 46 11.00 -4.04 1.84
N TRP A 47 12.24 -4.48 1.69
CA TRP A 47 12.58 -5.90 1.46
C TRP A 47 12.78 -6.70 2.75
N HIS A 48 11.87 -6.56 3.71
CA HIS A 48 11.82 -7.34 4.95
C HIS A 48 10.89 -8.54 4.84
N ASP A 49 11.14 -9.55 5.67
CA ASP A 49 10.27 -10.72 5.75
C ASP A 49 8.89 -10.31 6.28
N LYS A 50 7.84 -10.95 5.76
CA LYS A 50 6.45 -10.72 6.19
C LYS A 50 6.31 -10.76 7.71
N SER A 51 7.00 -11.68 8.39
CA SER A 51 6.92 -11.84 9.84
C SER A 51 7.44 -10.64 10.64
N GLU A 52 8.26 -9.78 10.03
CA GLU A 52 8.76 -8.54 10.65
C GLU A 52 7.84 -7.35 10.40
N LEU A 53 6.88 -7.48 9.46
CA LEU A 53 5.98 -6.40 9.03
C LEU A 53 4.54 -6.62 9.51
N VAL A 54 4.03 -7.85 9.37
CA VAL A 54 2.62 -8.20 9.59
C VAL A 54 2.48 -9.09 10.82
N HIS A 55 1.91 -8.53 11.89
CA HIS A 55 1.89 -9.17 13.22
C HIS A 55 0.66 -10.03 13.51
N VAL A 56 -0.21 -10.23 12.52
CA VAL A 56 -1.45 -11.01 12.65
C VAL A 56 -1.58 -12.00 11.49
N PRO A 57 -2.33 -13.11 11.67
CA PRO A 57 -2.61 -14.03 10.56
C PRO A 57 -3.35 -13.33 9.42
N THR A 58 -2.94 -13.62 8.20
CA THR A 58 -3.64 -13.21 6.98
C THR A 58 -4.55 -14.33 6.48
N ILE A 59 -5.50 -14.01 5.60
CA ILE A 59 -6.40 -14.97 5.00
C ILE A 59 -5.66 -16.03 4.17
N TYR A 60 -4.54 -15.69 3.54
CA TYR A 60 -3.72 -16.66 2.83
C TYR A 60 -2.92 -17.56 3.78
N ASP A 61 -2.50 -17.09 4.95
CA ASP A 61 -1.91 -17.96 5.98
C ASP A 61 -2.93 -19.00 6.45
N VAL A 62 -4.16 -18.54 6.76
CA VAL A 62 -5.24 -19.42 7.23
C VAL A 62 -5.64 -20.42 6.14
N ALA A 63 -5.76 -19.97 4.89
CA ALA A 63 -6.04 -20.85 3.76
C ALA A 63 -4.97 -21.93 3.60
N HIS A 64 -3.69 -21.56 3.63
CA HIS A 64 -2.58 -22.50 3.51
C HIS A 64 -2.55 -23.50 4.67
N GLN A 65 -2.76 -23.04 5.91
CA GLN A 65 -2.83 -23.90 7.09
C GLN A 65 -4.01 -24.89 7.05
N ALA A 66 -5.11 -24.51 6.39
CA ALA A 66 -6.25 -25.39 6.13
C ALA A 66 -6.00 -26.38 4.97
N GLY A 67 -4.80 -26.40 4.38
CA GLY A 67 -4.43 -27.27 3.27
C GLY A 67 -4.86 -26.78 1.89
N LEU A 68 -5.37 -25.54 1.79
CA LEU A 68 -5.69 -24.92 0.51
C LEU A 68 -4.42 -24.41 -0.18
N LYS A 69 -4.46 -24.33 -1.50
CA LYS A 69 -3.37 -23.78 -2.31
C LYS A 69 -3.51 -22.28 -2.49
N THR A 70 -2.41 -21.56 -2.29
CA THR A 70 -2.38 -20.10 -2.34
C THR A 70 -1.44 -19.60 -3.44
N GLY A 71 -1.83 -18.50 -4.08
CA GLY A 71 -1.05 -17.84 -5.11
C GLY A 71 -0.97 -16.33 -4.90
N GLN A 72 0.09 -15.70 -5.37
CA GLN A 72 0.20 -14.25 -5.40
C GLN A 72 0.91 -13.77 -6.66
N VAL A 73 0.47 -12.64 -7.18
CA VAL A 73 1.16 -11.87 -8.22
C VAL A 73 1.22 -10.40 -7.81
N ASP A 74 2.42 -9.88 -7.62
CA ASP A 74 2.67 -8.51 -7.18
C ASP A 74 1.96 -8.12 -5.86
N TRP A 75 1.62 -9.08 -5.01
CA TRP A 75 1.09 -8.73 -3.69
C TRP A 75 2.21 -8.20 -2.78
N VAL A 76 1.87 -7.29 -1.87
CA VAL A 76 2.83 -6.55 -1.04
C VAL A 76 2.83 -6.98 0.42
N ALA A 77 3.87 -6.58 1.18
CA ALA A 77 4.11 -6.99 2.57
C ALA A 77 4.06 -8.52 2.78
N ILE A 78 4.54 -9.27 1.79
CA ILE A 78 4.37 -10.74 1.70
C ILE A 78 5.69 -11.51 1.52
N LEU A 79 6.83 -10.80 1.46
CA LEU A 79 8.12 -11.44 1.17
C LEU A 79 8.41 -12.57 2.17
N ASN A 80 8.83 -13.72 1.65
CA ASN A 80 9.15 -14.90 2.43
C ASN A 80 8.03 -15.34 3.40
N SER A 81 6.76 -15.16 3.02
CA SER A 81 5.60 -15.50 3.86
C SER A 81 5.54 -16.96 4.33
N GLY A 82 6.14 -17.88 3.56
CA GLY A 82 6.12 -19.32 3.80
C GLY A 82 4.75 -19.98 3.57
N THR A 83 3.74 -19.21 3.20
CA THR A 83 2.33 -19.64 3.07
C THR A 83 1.75 -19.34 1.69
N ILE A 84 2.61 -19.07 0.70
CA ILE A 84 2.28 -18.91 -0.71
C ILE A 84 2.88 -20.07 -1.51
N ASP A 85 2.03 -20.90 -2.11
CA ASP A 85 2.48 -22.04 -2.93
C ASP A 85 2.99 -21.61 -4.31
N TYR A 86 2.39 -20.57 -4.90
CA TYR A 86 2.71 -20.10 -6.25
C TYR A 86 2.92 -18.58 -6.27
N GLU A 87 4.16 -18.14 -6.51
CA GLU A 87 4.52 -16.72 -6.43
C GLU A 87 5.09 -16.15 -7.72
N PHE A 88 4.69 -14.93 -8.04
CA PHE A 88 5.39 -14.04 -8.95
C PHE A 88 5.47 -12.64 -8.33
N LEU A 89 6.61 -12.32 -7.71
CA LEU A 89 6.83 -11.09 -6.93
C LEU A 89 6.85 -9.82 -7.80
N GLU A 90 6.74 -8.67 -7.14
CA GLU A 90 6.97 -7.34 -7.73
C GLU A 90 8.29 -7.30 -8.50
N VAL A 91 9.35 -7.78 -7.85
CA VAL A 91 10.64 -8.06 -8.45
C VAL A 91 10.80 -9.58 -8.51
N PRO A 92 10.48 -10.22 -9.66
CA PRO A 92 10.48 -11.68 -9.75
C PRO A 92 11.88 -12.23 -9.59
N LYS A 93 12.04 -13.24 -8.73
CA LYS A 93 13.28 -14.00 -8.58
C LYS A 93 13.46 -14.89 -9.82
N PRO A 94 14.52 -14.77 -10.63
CA PRO A 94 14.71 -15.64 -11.80
C PRO A 94 14.78 -17.14 -11.47
N THR A 95 15.14 -17.46 -10.22
CA THR A 95 15.18 -18.81 -9.67
C THR A 95 13.86 -19.28 -9.06
N GLY A 96 12.78 -18.49 -9.14
CA GLY A 96 11.44 -18.90 -8.72
C GLY A 96 10.83 -19.92 -9.69
N ALA A 97 9.89 -20.74 -9.20
CA ALA A 97 9.21 -21.75 -10.04
C ALA A 97 8.40 -21.10 -11.17
N ILE A 98 7.50 -20.16 -10.84
CA ILE A 98 6.64 -19.50 -11.84
C ILE A 98 7.45 -18.69 -12.86
N PRO A 99 8.46 -17.86 -12.47
CA PRO A 99 9.35 -17.22 -13.44
C PRO A 99 10.02 -18.17 -14.44
N ARG A 100 10.54 -19.33 -13.98
CA ARG A 100 11.13 -20.34 -14.88
C ARG A 100 10.13 -20.95 -15.85
N GLU A 101 8.91 -21.23 -15.38
CA GLU A 101 7.85 -21.78 -16.22
C GLU A 101 7.43 -20.79 -17.32
N LEU A 102 7.35 -19.49 -17.00
CA LEU A 102 7.06 -18.44 -17.97
C LEU A 102 8.18 -18.28 -19.00
N VAL A 103 9.44 -18.44 -18.60
CA VAL A 103 10.58 -18.48 -19.52
C VAL A 103 10.52 -19.70 -20.43
N ALA A 104 10.22 -20.88 -19.88
CA ALA A 104 10.08 -22.11 -20.67
C ALA A 104 8.95 -22.02 -21.70
N LYS A 105 7.89 -21.25 -21.41
CA LYS A 105 6.78 -20.97 -22.33
C LYS A 105 7.07 -19.84 -23.33
N GLY A 106 8.21 -19.16 -23.22
CA GLY A 106 8.57 -18.02 -24.06
C GLY A 106 7.76 -16.74 -23.78
N VAL A 107 7.07 -16.65 -22.64
CA VAL A 107 6.33 -15.45 -22.22
C VAL A 107 7.30 -14.36 -21.77
N LEU A 108 8.36 -14.75 -21.06
CA LEU A 108 9.41 -13.88 -20.56
C LEU A 108 10.78 -14.42 -20.99
N THR A 109 11.77 -13.55 -21.10
CA THR A 109 13.17 -13.97 -21.18
C THR A 109 13.85 -13.87 -19.82
N GLU A 110 14.97 -14.56 -19.62
CA GLU A 110 15.78 -14.33 -18.41
C GLU A 110 16.25 -12.87 -18.27
N ASN A 111 16.46 -12.20 -19.41
CA ASN A 111 16.85 -10.79 -19.41
C ASN A 111 15.70 -9.90 -18.92
N ASP A 112 14.46 -10.21 -19.28
CA ASP A 112 13.29 -9.52 -18.76
C ASP A 112 13.18 -9.69 -17.24
N LEU A 113 13.44 -10.89 -16.72
CA LEU A 113 13.42 -11.13 -15.27
C LEU A 113 14.51 -10.37 -14.53
N ARG A 114 15.75 -10.35 -15.07
CA ARG A 114 16.87 -9.59 -14.45
C ARG A 114 16.66 -8.08 -14.47
N ASN A 115 15.93 -7.57 -15.46
CA ASN A 115 15.70 -6.14 -15.66
C ASN A 115 14.22 -5.77 -15.52
N PHE A 116 13.48 -6.49 -14.67
CA PHE A 116 12.01 -6.38 -14.64
C PHE A 116 11.52 -4.97 -14.28
N ILE A 117 12.29 -4.25 -13.47
CA ILE A 117 12.03 -2.85 -13.10
C ILE A 117 12.80 -1.87 -14.01
N HIS A 118 14.03 -2.21 -14.37
CA HIS A 118 14.94 -1.31 -15.08
C HIS A 118 14.56 -1.16 -16.56
N GLY A 119 14.11 0.05 -16.94
CA GLY A 119 13.75 0.36 -18.33
C GLY A 119 12.40 -0.22 -18.78
N LYS A 120 11.58 -0.69 -17.84
CA LYS A 120 10.25 -1.23 -18.09
C LYS A 120 9.20 -0.33 -17.43
N SER A 121 8.15 0.03 -18.16
CA SER A 121 7.07 0.85 -17.61
C SER A 121 6.19 0.05 -16.64
N PRO A 122 5.49 0.72 -15.69
CA PRO A 122 4.43 0.09 -14.90
C PRO A 122 3.41 -0.66 -15.77
N ALA A 123 2.97 -0.08 -16.89
CA ALA A 123 2.07 -0.73 -17.84
C ALA A 123 2.61 -2.07 -18.39
N TRP A 124 3.90 -2.14 -18.73
CA TRP A 124 4.50 -3.40 -19.20
C TRP A 124 4.57 -4.43 -18.06
N ARG A 125 4.90 -4.00 -16.84
CA ARG A 125 4.95 -4.89 -15.66
C ARG A 125 3.59 -5.47 -15.35
N ASP A 126 2.54 -4.64 -15.34
CA ASP A 126 1.15 -5.09 -15.20
C ASP A 126 0.80 -6.15 -16.25
N MET A 127 1.21 -5.97 -17.52
CA MET A 127 0.97 -6.97 -18.56
C MET A 127 1.67 -8.31 -18.25
N MET A 128 2.90 -8.29 -17.75
CA MET A 128 3.65 -9.50 -17.39
C MET A 128 3.11 -10.16 -16.12
N TRP A 129 2.74 -9.38 -15.11
CA TRP A 129 2.01 -9.86 -13.94
C TRP A 129 0.70 -10.51 -14.36
N ASN A 130 -0.05 -9.94 -15.29
CA ASN A 130 -1.27 -10.55 -15.81
C ASN A 130 -1.00 -11.90 -16.49
N GLN A 131 0.06 -12.02 -17.28
CA GLN A 131 0.46 -13.31 -17.87
C GLN A 131 0.84 -14.34 -16.79
N ALA A 132 1.55 -13.91 -15.73
CA ALA A 132 1.87 -14.78 -14.60
C ALA A 132 0.61 -15.25 -13.87
N ALA A 133 -0.35 -14.36 -13.63
CA ALA A 133 -1.63 -14.67 -13.00
C ALA A 133 -2.44 -15.67 -13.83
N ILE A 134 -2.56 -15.46 -15.15
CA ILE A 134 -3.21 -16.40 -16.08
C ILE A 134 -2.51 -17.77 -16.04
N HIS A 135 -1.18 -17.79 -16.03
CA HIS A 135 -0.42 -19.04 -15.95
C HIS A 135 -0.65 -19.77 -14.63
N ILE A 136 -0.61 -19.07 -13.49
CA ILE A 136 -0.91 -19.65 -12.17
C ILE A 136 -2.34 -20.19 -12.14
N LEU A 137 -3.33 -19.42 -12.58
CA LEU A 137 -4.74 -19.85 -12.60
C LEU A 137 -4.95 -21.10 -13.46
N THR A 138 -4.37 -21.15 -14.65
CA THR A 138 -4.64 -22.24 -15.60
C THR A 138 -3.85 -23.51 -15.32
N GLN A 139 -2.61 -23.40 -14.83
CA GLN A 139 -1.72 -24.53 -14.61
C GLN A 139 -1.74 -25.05 -13.17
N HIS A 140 -1.84 -24.16 -12.20
CA HIS A 140 -1.67 -24.48 -10.78
C HIS A 140 -2.97 -24.40 -9.98
N ARG A 141 -3.96 -23.63 -10.46
CA ARG A 141 -5.35 -23.59 -9.94
C ARG A 141 -5.41 -23.43 -8.41
N PRO A 142 -4.79 -22.38 -7.83
CA PRO A 142 -4.86 -22.14 -6.40
C PRO A 142 -6.31 -21.89 -5.95
N ASN A 143 -6.63 -22.21 -4.70
CA ASN A 143 -7.91 -21.92 -4.06
C ASN A 143 -8.08 -20.43 -3.76
N LEU A 144 -6.97 -19.72 -3.49
CA LEU A 144 -6.93 -18.28 -3.29
C LEU A 144 -5.74 -17.71 -4.07
N MET A 145 -5.98 -16.71 -4.91
CA MET A 145 -4.93 -15.95 -5.57
C MET A 145 -5.12 -14.46 -5.32
N LEU A 146 -4.04 -13.78 -4.94
CA LEU A 146 -3.99 -12.33 -4.77
C LEU A 146 -3.25 -11.71 -5.96
N MET A 147 -3.75 -10.59 -6.46
CA MET A 147 -3.14 -9.89 -7.59
C MET A 147 -3.26 -8.38 -7.43
N HIS A 148 -2.20 -7.66 -7.74
CA HIS A 148 -2.13 -6.20 -7.72
C HIS A 148 -1.70 -5.64 -9.09
N TYR A 149 -2.25 -4.48 -9.46
CA TYR A 149 -1.92 -3.75 -10.69
C TYR A 149 -1.40 -2.35 -10.31
N LEU A 150 -0.17 -2.03 -10.74
CA LEU A 150 0.53 -0.84 -10.30
C LEU A 150 0.29 0.38 -11.21
N ASN A 151 -0.03 0.17 -12.50
CA ASN A 151 -0.03 1.25 -13.48
C ASN A 151 -1.07 2.33 -13.19
N THR A 152 -2.19 1.97 -12.54
CA THR A 152 -3.22 2.96 -12.18
C THR A 152 -2.69 3.96 -11.15
N ASP A 153 -2.02 3.48 -10.11
CA ASP A 153 -1.37 4.32 -9.10
C ASP A 153 -0.30 5.24 -9.73
N ALA A 154 0.61 4.65 -10.52
CA ALA A 154 1.69 5.38 -11.16
C ALA A 154 1.22 6.55 -12.05
N LEU A 155 0.17 6.33 -12.85
CA LEU A 155 -0.41 7.39 -13.71
C LEU A 155 -1.15 8.45 -12.90
N ASN A 156 -1.83 8.06 -11.83
CA ASN A 156 -2.50 9.03 -10.96
C ASN A 156 -1.50 9.89 -10.19
N HIS A 157 -0.33 9.37 -9.81
CA HIS A 157 0.75 10.19 -9.28
C HIS A 157 1.30 11.17 -10.33
N ALA A 158 1.66 10.65 -11.51
CA ALA A 158 2.36 11.39 -12.54
C ALA A 158 1.51 12.52 -13.17
N ASP A 159 0.22 12.26 -13.40
CA ASP A 159 -0.67 13.14 -14.17
C ASP A 159 -1.88 13.67 -13.36
N GLY A 160 -2.08 13.14 -12.16
CA GLY A 160 -3.20 13.48 -11.29
C GLY A 160 -4.48 12.71 -11.62
N PRO A 161 -5.37 12.48 -10.63
CA PRO A 161 -6.60 11.72 -10.82
C PRO A 161 -7.58 12.39 -11.79
N GLY A 162 -8.24 11.56 -12.60
CA GLY A 162 -9.19 12.00 -13.64
C GLY A 162 -8.52 12.62 -14.87
N SER A 163 -7.21 12.41 -15.06
CA SER A 163 -6.52 12.78 -16.30
C SER A 163 -6.80 11.76 -17.42
N MET A 164 -6.51 12.14 -18.68
CA MET A 164 -6.58 11.18 -19.80
C MET A 164 -5.63 10.00 -19.62
N ALA A 165 -4.47 10.22 -19.00
CA ALA A 165 -3.53 9.17 -18.64
C ALA A 165 -4.15 8.21 -17.63
N SER A 166 -4.77 8.70 -16.55
CA SER A 166 -5.50 7.88 -15.58
C SER A 166 -6.57 7.01 -16.24
N TYR A 167 -7.41 7.60 -17.12
CA TYR A 167 -8.45 6.85 -17.84
C TYR A 167 -7.87 5.78 -18.77
N ALA A 168 -6.73 6.05 -19.43
CA ALA A 168 -6.03 5.05 -20.22
C ALA A 168 -5.51 3.89 -19.36
N GLY A 169 -5.02 4.19 -18.15
CA GLY A 169 -4.63 3.18 -17.15
C GLY A 169 -5.80 2.28 -16.74
N TYR A 170 -6.97 2.86 -16.46
CA TYR A 170 -8.18 2.10 -16.12
C TYR A 170 -8.64 1.19 -17.27
N ALA A 171 -8.59 1.68 -18.51
CA ALA A 171 -8.94 0.90 -19.69
C ALA A 171 -7.97 -0.29 -19.91
N LEU A 172 -6.68 -0.11 -19.60
CA LEU A 172 -5.71 -1.20 -19.64
C LEU A 172 -6.03 -2.29 -18.60
N VAL A 173 -6.30 -1.89 -17.35
CA VAL A 173 -6.66 -2.86 -16.30
C VAL A 173 -7.97 -3.58 -16.61
N ASP A 174 -8.98 -2.89 -17.16
CA ASP A 174 -10.23 -3.53 -17.61
C ASP A 174 -9.98 -4.63 -18.66
N TYR A 175 -9.13 -4.34 -19.66
CA TYR A 175 -8.71 -5.33 -20.66
C TYR A 175 -7.98 -6.53 -20.04
N GLN A 176 -7.12 -6.30 -19.05
CA GLN A 176 -6.39 -7.37 -18.37
C GLN A 176 -7.30 -8.23 -17.49
N ILE A 177 -8.26 -7.62 -16.79
CA ILE A 177 -9.30 -8.33 -16.05
C ILE A 177 -10.14 -9.20 -16.98
N ARG A 178 -10.53 -8.69 -18.16
CA ARG A 178 -11.21 -9.49 -19.18
C ARG A 178 -10.41 -10.74 -19.54
N ASP A 179 -9.10 -10.62 -19.74
CA ASP A 179 -8.23 -11.76 -20.08
C ASP A 179 -8.14 -12.78 -18.94
N LEU A 180 -8.11 -12.35 -17.67
CA LEU A 180 -8.18 -13.24 -16.51
C LEU A 180 -9.51 -14.00 -16.46
N LEU A 181 -10.63 -13.29 -16.66
CA LEU A 181 -11.96 -13.90 -16.67
C LEU A 181 -12.09 -14.93 -17.81
N ALA A 182 -11.55 -14.61 -18.99
CA ALA A 182 -11.50 -15.54 -20.12
C ALA A 182 -10.65 -16.78 -19.81
N ALA A 183 -9.51 -16.60 -19.12
CA ALA A 183 -8.66 -17.72 -18.70
C ALA A 183 -9.34 -18.62 -17.66
N ILE A 184 -10.07 -18.03 -16.70
CA ILE A 184 -10.88 -18.76 -15.70
C ILE A 184 -11.98 -19.59 -16.40
N ASP A 185 -12.66 -19.01 -17.39
CA ASP A 185 -13.70 -19.70 -18.18
C ASP A 185 -13.08 -20.85 -19.00
N ALA A 186 -12.01 -20.57 -19.74
CA ALA A 186 -11.30 -21.56 -20.55
C ALA A 186 -10.72 -22.73 -19.72
N ALA A 187 -10.36 -22.48 -18.45
CA ALA A 187 -9.93 -23.52 -17.51
C ALA A 187 -11.08 -24.35 -16.92
N GLY A 188 -12.34 -24.02 -17.22
CA GLY A 188 -13.53 -24.66 -16.69
C GLY A 188 -13.81 -24.31 -15.22
N MET A 189 -13.33 -23.15 -14.75
CA MET A 189 -13.42 -22.74 -13.34
C MET A 189 -14.47 -21.67 -13.07
N LYS A 190 -15.11 -21.11 -14.12
CA LYS A 190 -16.10 -20.02 -14.01
C LYS A 190 -17.17 -20.26 -12.94
N ASP A 191 -17.78 -21.44 -12.92
CA ASP A 191 -18.87 -21.77 -11.99
C ASP A 191 -18.38 -22.10 -10.56
N LYS A 192 -17.08 -21.99 -10.30
CA LYS A 192 -16.44 -22.31 -9.00
C LYS A 192 -15.49 -21.22 -8.52
N THR A 193 -15.44 -20.10 -9.23
CA THR A 193 -14.54 -18.99 -8.90
C THR A 193 -15.36 -17.78 -8.50
N THR A 194 -15.00 -17.19 -7.37
CA THR A 194 -15.39 -15.83 -6.99
C THR A 194 -14.28 -14.87 -7.41
N VAL A 195 -14.64 -13.76 -8.03
CA VAL A 195 -13.73 -12.67 -8.36
C VAL A 195 -14.10 -11.47 -7.52
N ILE A 196 -13.13 -10.95 -6.78
CA ILE A 196 -13.24 -9.71 -6.00
C ILE A 196 -12.29 -8.70 -6.62
N ILE A 197 -12.82 -7.57 -7.09
CA ILE A 197 -12.07 -6.42 -7.57
C ILE A 197 -12.21 -5.34 -6.51
N THR A 198 -11.09 -4.91 -5.95
CA THR A 198 -11.04 -3.90 -4.89
C THR A 198 -9.83 -3.00 -5.09
N THR A 199 -9.75 -1.93 -4.31
CA THR A 199 -8.55 -1.09 -4.24
C THR A 199 -8.09 -0.93 -2.80
N ASP A 200 -6.84 -0.55 -2.64
CA ASP A 200 -6.20 -0.19 -1.38
C ASP A 200 -6.54 1.25 -0.96
N HIS A 201 -6.55 2.21 -1.89
CA HIS A 201 -6.93 3.60 -1.64
C HIS A 201 -7.45 4.31 -2.89
N GLY A 202 -8.08 5.46 -2.68
CA GLY A 202 -8.37 6.45 -3.72
C GLY A 202 -7.22 7.44 -3.92
N PHE A 203 -7.51 8.59 -4.52
CA PHE A 203 -6.51 9.60 -4.91
C PHE A 203 -7.08 11.01 -4.83
N LYS A 204 -6.22 11.96 -4.43
CA LYS A 204 -6.51 13.40 -4.46
C LYS A 204 -5.55 14.14 -5.37
N LYS A 205 -6.03 15.25 -5.94
CA LYS A 205 -5.18 16.17 -6.72
C LYS A 205 -4.23 16.95 -5.82
N VAL A 206 -2.98 17.06 -6.26
CA VAL A 206 -1.93 17.85 -5.63
C VAL A 206 -1.61 19.05 -6.50
N LYS A 207 -1.62 20.23 -5.90
CA LYS A 207 -1.25 21.51 -6.52
C LYS A 207 0.08 22.02 -5.97
N THR A 208 0.40 21.69 -4.73
CA THR A 208 1.57 22.25 -4.03
C THR A 208 2.22 21.18 -3.14
N GLY A 209 3.52 20.98 -3.31
CA GLY A 209 4.33 20.17 -2.40
C GLY A 209 4.67 20.95 -1.12
N ILE A 210 4.68 20.27 0.03
CA ILE A 210 5.18 20.75 1.32
C ILE A 210 6.52 20.05 1.57
N TRP A 211 7.55 20.80 1.96
CA TRP A 211 8.90 20.29 2.21
C TRP A 211 9.36 20.60 3.65
N PRO A 212 8.83 19.89 4.66
CA PRO A 212 9.12 20.18 6.06
C PRO A 212 10.61 20.11 6.40
N ASN A 213 11.36 19.23 5.75
CA ASN A 213 12.80 19.08 5.99
C ASN A 213 13.61 20.33 5.57
N VAL A 214 13.13 21.13 4.60
CA VAL A 214 13.71 22.45 4.30
C VAL A 214 13.56 23.40 5.49
N ALA A 215 12.39 23.39 6.14
CA ALA A 215 12.13 24.23 7.32
C ALA A 215 12.94 23.76 8.54
N LEU A 216 13.06 22.44 8.74
CA LEU A 216 13.92 21.88 9.80
C LEU A 216 15.40 22.24 9.57
N ARG A 217 15.90 22.17 8.33
CA ARG A 217 17.25 22.63 7.95
C ARG A 217 17.45 24.11 8.30
N LYS A 218 16.52 24.98 7.90
CA LYS A 218 16.58 26.41 8.22
C LYS A 218 16.54 26.70 9.72
N ALA A 219 15.89 25.84 10.50
CA ALA A 219 15.86 25.93 11.96
C ALA A 219 17.10 25.34 12.67
N GLY A 220 18.10 24.88 11.89
CA GLY A 220 19.35 24.28 12.39
C GLY A 220 19.20 22.84 12.90
N LEU A 221 18.09 22.16 12.58
CA LEU A 221 17.81 20.79 13.03
C LEU A 221 18.26 19.72 12.03
N ILE A 222 18.59 20.12 10.80
CA ILE A 222 19.16 19.27 9.77
C ILE A 222 20.40 19.96 9.19
N GLU A 223 21.50 19.24 9.17
CA GLU A 223 22.70 19.57 8.40
C GLU A 223 22.66 18.79 7.08
N ALA A 224 22.66 19.50 5.95
CA ALA A 224 22.59 18.90 4.63
C ALA A 224 23.59 19.56 3.67
N GLN A 225 24.11 18.77 2.74
CA GLN A 225 24.92 19.21 1.61
C GLN A 225 24.16 18.92 0.32
N GLY A 226 23.58 19.96 -0.29
CA GLY A 226 22.59 19.76 -1.35
C GLY A 226 21.41 18.95 -0.81
N ALA A 227 20.98 17.93 -1.56
CA ALA A 227 19.89 17.04 -1.15
C ALA A 227 20.31 15.95 -0.14
N THR A 228 21.61 15.84 0.20
CA THR A 228 22.10 14.80 1.10
C THR A 228 22.14 15.29 2.54
N VAL A 229 21.38 14.64 3.42
CA VAL A 229 21.47 14.85 4.88
C VAL A 229 22.79 14.26 5.40
N LYS A 230 23.50 15.02 6.22
CA LYS A 230 24.72 14.57 6.92
C LYS A 230 24.43 14.26 8.38
N LYS A 231 23.57 15.06 8.99
CA LYS A 231 23.15 14.93 10.38
C LYS A 231 21.77 15.55 10.57
N CYS A 232 20.96 15.00 11.47
CA CYS A 232 19.74 15.65 11.89
C CYS A 232 19.38 15.32 13.34
N ASP A 233 18.84 16.30 14.04
CA ASP A 233 18.20 16.13 15.36
C ASP A 233 16.71 15.77 15.22
N ALA A 234 16.13 16.06 14.05
CA ALA A 234 14.78 15.68 13.70
C ALA A 234 14.62 15.53 12.18
N TYR A 235 13.72 14.66 11.76
CA TYR A 235 13.45 14.39 10.35
C TYR A 235 11.97 14.11 10.11
N VAL A 236 11.44 14.54 8.96
CA VAL A 236 10.08 14.26 8.52
C VAL A 236 10.09 13.24 7.40
N VAL A 237 9.37 12.13 7.59
CA VAL A 237 9.13 11.10 6.58
C VAL A 237 7.75 11.33 5.97
N PRO A 238 7.66 11.72 4.70
CA PRO A 238 6.39 12.01 4.04
C PRO A 238 5.73 10.76 3.46
N GLU A 239 4.42 10.65 3.63
CA GLU A 239 3.54 9.59 3.13
C GLU A 239 2.38 10.22 2.32
N GLY A 240 2.68 11.13 1.41
CA GLY A 240 1.67 11.84 0.61
C GLY A 240 0.88 12.87 1.45
N GLY A 241 -0.39 12.58 1.73
CA GLY A 241 -1.27 13.44 2.52
C GLY A 241 -0.97 13.50 4.02
N LEU A 242 -0.13 12.59 4.53
CA LEU A 242 0.34 12.52 5.92
C LEU A 242 1.86 12.54 5.95
N ALA A 243 2.45 12.92 7.08
CA ALA A 243 3.87 12.73 7.34
C ALA A 243 4.14 12.44 8.81
N PHE A 244 5.18 11.66 9.09
CA PHE A 244 5.64 11.38 10.44
C PHE A 244 6.89 12.21 10.76
N VAL A 245 6.90 12.85 11.93
CA VAL A 245 8.05 13.64 12.41
C VAL A 245 8.74 12.84 13.50
N TYR A 246 10.05 12.67 13.38
CA TYR A 246 10.87 11.95 14.33
C TYR A 246 11.90 12.88 14.94
N VAL A 247 12.07 12.78 16.26
CA VAL A 247 13.30 13.15 16.94
C VAL A 247 14.25 11.96 16.83
N THR A 248 15.45 12.19 16.31
CA THR A 248 16.44 11.13 16.05
C THR A 248 17.08 10.64 17.35
N ASP A 249 17.44 11.56 18.25
CA ASP A 249 17.93 11.27 19.59
C ASP A 249 16.80 11.34 20.64
N PRO A 250 16.35 10.21 21.21
CA PRO A 250 15.28 10.21 22.20
C PRO A 250 15.56 11.09 23.43
N THR A 251 16.83 11.32 23.78
CA THR A 251 17.20 12.17 24.93
C THR A 251 16.87 13.65 24.70
N LYS A 252 16.78 14.08 23.43
CA LYS A 252 16.43 15.45 23.04
C LYS A 252 14.93 15.67 22.84
N ARG A 253 14.12 14.60 22.87
CA ARG A 253 12.69 14.64 22.53
C ARG A 253 11.92 15.70 23.31
N ALA A 254 12.07 15.72 24.64
CA ALA A 254 11.34 16.65 25.50
C ALA A 254 11.64 18.13 25.18
N ALA A 255 12.88 18.44 24.76
CA ALA A 255 13.29 19.79 24.40
C ALA A 255 12.88 20.19 22.98
N LEU A 256 12.90 19.25 22.03
CA LEU A 256 12.67 19.53 20.61
C LEU A 256 11.20 19.48 20.21
N LEU A 257 10.37 18.67 20.87
CA LEU A 257 8.98 18.45 20.46
C LEU A 257 8.14 19.74 20.38
N PRO A 258 8.21 20.68 21.35
CA PRO A 258 7.47 21.94 21.25
C PRO A 258 7.91 22.79 20.05
N LYS A 259 9.23 22.87 19.79
CA LYS A 259 9.80 23.60 18.65
C LYS A 259 9.37 22.96 17.33
N LEU A 260 9.38 21.63 17.23
CA LEU A 260 8.93 20.91 16.02
C LEU A 260 7.46 21.15 15.74
N LYS A 261 6.61 21.13 16.77
CA LYS A 261 5.18 21.40 16.65
C LYS A 261 4.92 22.81 16.13
N GLU A 262 5.64 23.82 16.65
CA GLU A 262 5.54 25.21 16.19
C GLU A 262 5.98 25.34 14.72
N ILE A 263 7.16 24.80 14.37
CA ILE A 263 7.67 24.85 12.99
C ILE A 263 6.67 24.20 12.02
N CYS A 264 6.20 22.99 12.32
CA CYS A 264 5.31 22.24 11.44
C CYS A 264 3.93 22.90 11.32
N ALA A 265 3.37 23.42 12.42
CA ALA A 265 2.09 24.11 12.40
C ALA A 265 2.15 25.44 11.62
N GLY A 266 3.32 26.07 11.54
CA GLY A 266 3.55 27.29 10.76
C GLY A 266 3.73 27.05 9.26
N LEU A 267 3.84 25.81 8.79
CA LEU A 267 3.99 25.51 7.37
C LEU A 267 2.67 25.68 6.62
N GLU A 268 2.73 26.42 5.51
CA GLU A 268 1.61 26.49 4.58
C GLU A 268 1.26 25.09 4.05
N GLY A 269 -0.03 24.78 4.00
CA GLY A 269 -0.53 23.49 3.55
C GLY A 269 -0.70 22.44 4.64
N VAL A 270 -0.11 22.62 5.83
CA VAL A 270 -0.40 21.75 6.98
C VAL A 270 -1.80 22.06 7.52
N ASP A 271 -2.59 21.00 7.74
CA ASP A 271 -3.92 21.05 8.36
C ASP A 271 -3.83 20.86 9.87
N LYS A 272 -3.26 19.73 10.31
CA LYS A 272 -3.10 19.42 11.74
C LYS A 272 -1.71 18.88 12.04
N VAL A 273 -1.27 19.17 13.27
CA VAL A 273 -0.12 18.55 13.92
C VAL A 273 -0.64 17.77 15.13
N ILE A 274 -0.66 16.45 15.00
CA ILE A 274 -1.16 15.51 16.02
C ILE A 274 0.05 15.00 16.80
N ASP A 275 -0.06 14.96 18.12
CA ASP A 275 0.96 14.33 18.96
C ASP A 275 0.92 12.81 18.73
N GLY A 276 2.08 12.16 18.54
CA GLY A 276 2.12 10.71 18.32
C GLY A 276 1.46 9.92 19.44
N THR A 277 1.47 10.42 20.68
CA THR A 277 0.77 9.80 21.82
C THR A 277 -0.75 9.77 21.66
N ASN A 278 -1.30 10.60 20.77
CA ASN A 278 -2.73 10.65 20.42
C ASN A 278 -3.03 9.98 19.07
N ALA A 279 -2.13 9.16 18.52
CA ALA A 279 -2.29 8.54 17.20
C ALA A 279 -3.56 7.67 17.07
N HIS A 280 -4.04 7.04 18.16
CA HIS A 280 -5.28 6.26 18.13
C HIS A 280 -6.51 7.10 17.73
N SER A 281 -6.48 8.42 17.90
CA SER A 281 -7.56 9.32 17.45
C SER A 281 -7.80 9.30 15.94
N ILE A 282 -6.83 8.78 15.17
CA ILE A 282 -6.90 8.60 13.73
C ILE A 282 -6.61 7.15 13.32
N ASP A 283 -6.84 6.17 14.21
CA ASP A 283 -6.70 4.73 13.90
C ASP A 283 -5.27 4.30 13.52
N ILE A 284 -4.26 4.89 14.16
CA ILE A 284 -2.83 4.57 14.00
C ILE A 284 -2.26 4.21 15.39
N PRO A 285 -1.40 3.18 15.55
CA PRO A 285 -0.75 2.86 16.83
C PRO A 285 0.09 4.03 17.34
N THR A 286 0.29 4.12 18.65
CA THR A 286 1.17 5.12 19.28
C THR A 286 2.66 4.76 19.09
N PRO A 287 3.60 5.71 19.27
CA PRO A 287 5.04 5.44 19.24
C PRO A 287 5.52 4.40 20.25
N ALA A 288 4.75 4.14 21.32
CA ALA A 288 5.04 3.11 22.31
C ALA A 288 4.66 1.70 21.82
N GLU A 289 3.68 1.60 20.94
CA GLU A 289 3.21 0.34 20.36
C GLU A 289 3.95 0.00 19.06
N ASN A 290 4.31 1.03 18.28
CA ASN A 290 4.97 0.86 16.99
C ASN A 290 5.96 2.01 16.74
N GLN A 291 7.25 1.69 16.57
CA GLN A 291 8.29 2.67 16.29
C GLN A 291 8.10 3.43 14.97
N GLY A 292 7.31 2.84 14.05
CA GLY A 292 6.89 3.46 12.81
C GLY A 292 6.10 4.76 13.05
N THR A 293 5.38 4.86 14.16
CA THR A 293 4.68 6.10 14.50
C THR A 293 5.67 7.15 14.97
N GLY A 294 5.70 8.29 14.26
CA GLY A 294 6.50 9.46 14.62
C GLY A 294 6.07 10.12 15.94
N ASP A 295 6.96 10.95 16.48
CA ASP A 295 6.68 11.79 17.65
C ASP A 295 5.56 12.81 17.37
N LEU A 296 5.43 13.25 16.11
CA LEU A 296 4.26 13.99 15.61
C LEU A 296 3.77 13.36 14.30
N ILE A 297 2.49 13.57 14.02
CA ILE A 297 1.84 13.20 12.77
C ILE A 297 1.30 14.48 12.14
N LEU A 298 1.69 14.75 10.90
CA LEU A 298 1.24 15.90 10.12
C LEU A 298 0.17 15.45 9.13
N THR A 299 -0.86 16.27 8.93
CA THR A 299 -1.87 16.06 7.88
C THR A 299 -1.88 17.26 6.94
N ALA A 300 -2.05 17.03 5.65
CA ALA A 300 -2.07 18.08 4.64
C ALA A 300 -3.50 18.54 4.35
N LYS A 301 -3.65 19.84 4.05
CA LYS A 301 -4.87 20.43 3.48
C LYS A 301 -5.09 19.88 2.06
N ALA A 302 -6.33 19.91 1.59
CA ALA A 302 -6.66 19.55 0.21
C ALA A 302 -5.83 20.38 -0.80
N GLY A 303 -5.28 19.71 -1.81
CA GLY A 303 -4.37 20.33 -2.79
C GLY A 303 -2.90 20.37 -2.37
N TYR A 304 -2.56 19.96 -1.16
CA TYR A 304 -1.17 19.87 -0.69
C TYR A 304 -0.75 18.43 -0.42
N ALA A 305 0.54 18.13 -0.55
CA ALA A 305 1.13 16.85 -0.19
C ALA A 305 2.57 17.03 0.33
N PHE A 306 3.01 16.20 1.26
CA PHE A 306 4.39 16.22 1.76
C PHE A 306 5.35 15.52 0.81
N GLN A 307 6.57 16.04 0.65
CA GLN A 307 7.64 15.43 -0.15
C GLN A 307 9.00 15.53 0.56
N ALA A 308 9.90 14.58 0.28
CA ALA A 308 11.15 14.37 1.01
C ALA A 308 12.29 15.31 0.58
N LYS A 309 11.98 16.59 0.35
CA LYS A 309 12.97 17.59 -0.06
C LYS A 309 13.58 18.30 1.14
N VAL A 310 14.90 18.48 1.13
CA VAL A 310 15.67 19.14 2.20
C VAL A 310 16.46 20.36 1.72
N ASP A 311 16.69 20.48 0.43
CA ASP A 311 17.47 21.55 -0.19
C ASP A 311 16.61 22.73 -0.67
N GLY A 312 17.27 23.82 -1.07
CA GLY A 312 16.61 25.05 -1.48
C GLY A 312 16.00 25.85 -0.31
N ASP A 313 15.30 26.93 -0.66
CA ASP A 313 14.84 27.92 0.32
C ASP A 313 13.32 27.94 0.54
N ALA A 314 12.52 27.61 -0.46
CA ALA A 314 11.08 27.52 -0.25
C ALA A 314 10.75 26.22 0.50
N ALA A 315 9.84 26.28 1.48
CA ALA A 315 9.33 25.11 2.18
C ALA A 315 8.08 24.52 1.52
N ASN A 316 7.68 25.08 0.38
CA ASN A 316 6.60 24.59 -0.47
C ASN A 316 6.81 25.04 -1.94
N GLY A 317 6.07 24.43 -2.86
CA GLY A 317 6.10 24.85 -4.26
C GLY A 317 5.48 23.86 -5.23
N ASP A 318 5.84 23.98 -6.51
CA ASP A 318 5.44 23.04 -7.56
C ASP A 318 5.85 21.60 -7.19
N PRO A 319 4.92 20.64 -7.14
CA PRO A 319 5.18 19.26 -6.72
C PRO A 319 5.99 18.44 -7.74
N LYS A 320 6.25 18.98 -8.95
CA LYS A 320 7.13 18.38 -9.99
C LYS A 320 6.77 16.94 -10.38
N GLY A 321 5.67 16.77 -11.10
CA GLY A 321 5.25 15.44 -11.59
C GLY A 321 4.65 14.54 -10.50
N TYR A 322 4.21 15.16 -9.40
CA TYR A 322 3.47 14.53 -8.31
C TYR A 322 2.13 15.24 -8.16
N TYR A 323 1.29 15.15 -9.20
CA TYR A 323 0.03 15.90 -9.34
C TYR A 323 -1.18 15.17 -8.74
N GLY A 324 -1.00 13.92 -8.31
CA GLY A 324 -1.94 13.19 -7.49
C GLY A 324 -1.21 12.43 -6.38
N THR A 325 -1.89 12.22 -5.26
CA THR A 325 -1.40 11.32 -4.22
C THR A 325 -2.55 10.81 -3.34
N HIS A 326 -2.21 9.85 -2.49
CA HIS A 326 -3.02 9.26 -1.44
C HIS A 326 -2.39 9.60 -0.07
N GLY A 327 -2.67 8.83 0.98
CA GLY A 327 -2.09 9.05 2.31
C GLY A 327 -2.77 10.13 3.16
N TYR A 328 -3.89 10.69 2.72
CA TYR A 328 -4.71 11.58 3.55
C TYR A 328 -5.52 10.77 4.57
N LEU A 329 -6.15 11.46 5.53
CA LEU A 329 -6.99 10.81 6.52
C LEU A 329 -8.17 10.06 5.88
N ALA A 330 -8.37 8.81 6.29
CA ALA A 330 -9.54 8.01 6.05
C ALA A 330 -10.81 8.76 6.50
N GLY A 331 -11.88 8.59 5.72
CA GLY A 331 -13.14 9.34 5.86
C GLY A 331 -13.29 10.47 4.84
N ASP A 332 -12.24 10.79 4.08
CA ASP A 332 -12.36 11.57 2.86
C ASP A 332 -12.91 10.69 1.72
N PRO A 333 -14.07 11.00 1.12
CA PRO A 333 -14.65 10.18 0.05
C PRO A 333 -13.80 10.08 -1.22
N GLU A 334 -12.82 10.97 -1.44
CA GLU A 334 -11.88 10.84 -2.57
C GLU A 334 -10.86 9.71 -2.35
N LEU A 335 -10.70 9.23 -1.11
CA LEU A 335 -9.86 8.10 -0.76
C LEU A 335 -10.61 6.76 -0.68
N ASP A 336 -11.92 6.78 -0.82
CA ASP A 336 -12.72 5.57 -0.80
C ASP A 336 -12.38 4.67 -2.00
N GLY A 337 -12.15 3.40 -1.72
CA GLY A 337 -11.87 2.39 -2.73
C GLY A 337 -13.13 1.83 -3.38
N VAL A 338 -12.94 1.12 -4.51
CA VAL A 338 -14.00 0.31 -5.12
C VAL A 338 -14.05 -1.06 -4.46
N PHE A 339 -15.22 -1.69 -4.49
CA PHE A 339 -15.38 -3.10 -4.16
C PHE A 339 -16.46 -3.71 -5.06
N ILE A 340 -16.11 -4.74 -5.80
CA ILE A 340 -16.98 -5.50 -6.70
C ILE A 340 -16.70 -6.97 -6.46
N ALA A 341 -17.74 -7.75 -6.21
CA ALA A 341 -17.66 -9.21 -6.11
C ALA A 341 -18.60 -9.83 -7.16
N ALA A 342 -18.15 -10.90 -7.81
CA ALA A 342 -18.93 -11.64 -8.79
C ALA A 342 -18.51 -13.12 -8.86
N GLY A 343 -19.37 -13.98 -9.40
CA GLY A 343 -19.08 -15.40 -9.60
C GLY A 343 -19.68 -16.29 -8.52
N TYR A 344 -19.02 -17.42 -8.25
CA TYR A 344 -19.50 -18.44 -7.32
C TYR A 344 -19.77 -17.85 -5.92
N GLY A 345 -20.86 -18.26 -5.29
CA GLY A 345 -21.22 -17.81 -3.94
C GLY A 345 -21.66 -16.34 -3.83
N ILE A 346 -21.80 -15.59 -4.93
CA ILE A 346 -22.19 -14.16 -4.91
C ILE A 346 -23.59 -13.93 -5.51
N LYS A 347 -24.45 -13.24 -4.77
CA LYS A 347 -25.77 -12.77 -5.23
C LYS A 347 -25.62 -11.62 -6.25
N PRO A 348 -26.16 -11.75 -7.47
CA PRO A 348 -26.08 -10.70 -8.47
C PRO A 348 -26.97 -9.50 -8.11
N GLY A 349 -26.51 -8.29 -8.45
CA GLY A 349 -27.29 -7.06 -8.35
C GLY A 349 -27.37 -6.41 -6.97
N THR A 350 -26.80 -7.03 -5.93
CA THR A 350 -26.77 -6.46 -4.57
C THR A 350 -25.99 -5.15 -4.51
N LYS A 351 -26.52 -4.18 -3.77
CA LYS A 351 -25.86 -2.89 -3.48
C LYS A 351 -25.55 -2.82 -1.99
N LEU A 352 -24.26 -2.82 -1.65
CA LEU A 352 -23.78 -2.85 -0.26
C LEU A 352 -23.83 -1.48 0.45
N GLY A 353 -23.95 -0.37 -0.29
CA GLY A 353 -23.73 0.96 0.29
C GLY A 353 -22.25 1.16 0.63
N GLN A 354 -21.97 1.82 1.75
CA GLN A 354 -20.60 2.03 2.24
C GLN A 354 -20.17 0.84 3.10
N ILE A 355 -18.99 0.30 2.80
CA ILE A 355 -18.32 -0.78 3.54
C ILE A 355 -16.90 -0.35 3.93
N HIS A 356 -16.20 -1.12 4.75
CA HIS A 356 -14.81 -0.91 5.11
C HIS A 356 -13.89 -1.94 4.43
N ASN A 357 -12.65 -1.56 4.09
CA ASN A 357 -11.66 -2.52 3.59
C ASN A 357 -11.32 -3.66 4.60
N ARG A 358 -11.63 -3.47 5.89
CA ARG A 358 -11.59 -4.50 6.93
C ARG A 358 -12.58 -5.64 6.70
N ASP A 359 -13.64 -5.39 5.93
CA ASP A 359 -14.70 -6.37 5.66
C ASP A 359 -14.28 -7.40 4.58
N VAL A 360 -13.19 -7.14 3.84
CA VAL A 360 -12.77 -7.98 2.71
C VAL A 360 -12.25 -9.34 3.16
N ALA A 361 -11.27 -9.39 4.06
CA ALA A 361 -10.71 -10.65 4.55
C ALA A 361 -11.75 -11.59 5.20
N PRO A 362 -12.65 -11.14 6.11
CA PRO A 362 -13.69 -12.01 6.65
C PRO A 362 -14.72 -12.44 5.60
N THR A 363 -14.98 -11.64 4.57
CA THR A 363 -15.83 -12.07 3.43
C THR A 363 -15.17 -13.19 2.63
N ILE A 364 -13.86 -13.08 2.36
CA ILE A 364 -13.08 -14.14 1.70
C ILE A 364 -13.07 -15.41 2.57
N ALA A 365 -12.91 -15.26 3.89
CA ALA A 365 -12.95 -16.39 4.82
C ALA A 365 -14.27 -17.16 4.73
N GLU A 366 -15.41 -16.46 4.73
CA GLU A 366 -16.74 -17.08 4.61
C GLU A 366 -16.88 -17.83 3.26
N LEU A 367 -16.44 -17.23 2.15
CA LEU A 367 -16.47 -17.86 0.82
C LEU A 367 -15.61 -19.14 0.73
N LEU A 368 -14.51 -19.21 1.49
CA LEU A 368 -13.63 -20.37 1.56
C LEU A 368 -14.03 -21.36 2.66
N GLY A 369 -15.05 -21.06 3.48
CA GLY A 369 -15.41 -21.88 4.64
C GLY A 369 -14.35 -21.90 5.74
N LEU A 370 -13.60 -20.81 5.88
CA LEU A 370 -12.51 -20.64 6.84
C LEU A 370 -12.91 -19.73 8.00
N SER A 371 -12.18 -19.82 9.12
CA SER A 371 -12.31 -18.91 10.26
C SER A 371 -11.05 -18.04 10.37
N LEU A 372 -11.22 -16.72 10.27
CA LEU A 372 -10.15 -15.75 10.44
C LEU A 372 -10.26 -15.12 11.86
N PRO A 373 -9.29 -15.33 12.76
CA PRO A 373 -9.40 -14.86 14.14
C PRO A 373 -9.23 -13.35 14.28
N ASN A 374 -9.84 -12.76 15.30
CA ASN A 374 -9.60 -11.39 15.79
C ASN A 374 -9.81 -10.24 14.78
N VAL A 375 -10.62 -10.48 13.73
CA VAL A 375 -11.01 -9.46 12.75
C VAL A 375 -11.75 -8.28 13.39
N GLU A 376 -11.60 -7.10 12.81
CA GLU A 376 -12.35 -5.88 13.17
C GLU A 376 -13.50 -5.61 12.21
N GLY A 377 -13.35 -6.02 10.95
CA GLY A 377 -14.42 -6.00 9.97
C GLY A 377 -15.39 -7.17 10.14
N HIS A 378 -16.36 -7.24 9.24
CA HIS A 378 -17.38 -8.28 9.22
C HIS A 378 -17.53 -8.86 7.81
N ALA A 379 -17.90 -10.14 7.71
CA ALA A 379 -18.23 -10.73 6.43
C ALA A 379 -19.48 -10.05 5.85
N LEU A 380 -19.41 -9.66 4.57
CA LEU A 380 -20.48 -8.99 3.83
C LEU A 380 -21.55 -10.02 3.41
N LYS A 381 -22.32 -10.52 4.37
CA LYS A 381 -23.31 -11.61 4.18
C LYS A 381 -24.43 -11.24 3.21
N GLU A 382 -24.66 -9.96 3.00
CA GLU A 382 -25.65 -9.42 2.08
C GLU A 382 -25.39 -9.86 0.62
N ILE A 383 -24.12 -9.99 0.24
CA ILE A 383 -23.72 -10.42 -1.11
C ILE A 383 -23.55 -11.94 -1.22
N LEU A 384 -23.54 -12.70 -0.13
CA LEU A 384 -23.29 -14.14 -0.19
C LEU A 384 -24.55 -14.91 -0.55
N ALA A 385 -24.45 -15.80 -1.53
CA ALA A 385 -25.51 -16.74 -1.89
C ALA A 385 -25.63 -17.84 -0.81
N PRO A 386 -26.83 -18.41 -0.59
CA PRO A 386 -27.06 -19.48 0.40
C PRO A 386 -26.24 -20.74 0.15
#